data_AF-A0A1M2VIQ6-F1
#
_entry.id   AF-A0A1M2VIQ6-F1
#
_cell.length_a   1.000
_cell.length_b   1.000
_cell.length_c   1.000
_cell.angle_alpha   90.00
_cell.angle_beta   90.00
_cell.angle_gamma   90.00
#
_symmetry.space_group_name_H-M   'P 1'
#
loop_
_entity.id
_entity.type
_entity.pdbx_description
1 polymer ?
#
loop_
_entity_poly.entity_id
_entity_poly.type
_entity_poly.pdbx_seq_one_letter_code
_entity_poly.pdbx_strand_id
1 'polypeptide(L)'
;MNLISALALLTSATTTLGDTTAGGSEAACTRSSPSDIPDVTLTAATYFPANARVDITNLYSFINTTGLPAFCRVELKITTNATAGSFANTEVWLPDDWNGRTLTIGNGGVGGGVAVFDLGGIAVPQGFAGISTNTGHNSTAVDGSWAGPHNDNAIVDWGWRAVHLSVLAGKAVAAQYYHQAPKKSYYAGCSTGSKKSKCSLTASTES
;
A
#
# COMPACT_ATOMS: atom_id res chain seq x y z
N MET A 1 -28.39 6.10 -72.76
CA MET A 1 -28.56 5.49 -71.43
C MET A 1 -27.17 5.12 -70.90
N ASN A 2 -26.56 5.98 -70.09
CA ASN A 2 -25.27 5.74 -69.45
C ASN A 2 -25.51 5.36 -67.99
N LEU A 3 -25.08 4.16 -67.59
CA LEU A 3 -25.07 3.70 -66.20
C LEU A 3 -23.63 3.76 -65.69
N ILE A 4 -23.37 4.67 -64.75
CA ILE A 4 -22.11 4.80 -64.03
C ILE A 4 -22.23 3.95 -62.75
N SER A 5 -21.48 2.85 -62.65
CA SER A 5 -21.31 2.09 -61.41
C SER A 5 -20.31 2.78 -60.50
N ALA A 6 -20.77 3.28 -59.34
CA ALA A 6 -19.92 3.77 -58.27
C ALA A 6 -19.45 2.60 -57.40
N LEU A 7 -18.13 2.38 -57.33
CA LEU A 7 -17.50 1.38 -56.48
C LEU A 7 -17.13 2.04 -55.14
N ALA A 8 -17.82 1.68 -54.07
CA ALA A 8 -17.52 2.19 -52.72
C ALA A 8 -16.38 1.37 -52.09
N LEU A 9 -15.24 2.01 -51.83
CA LEU A 9 -14.16 1.42 -51.03
C LEU A 9 -14.53 1.50 -49.54
N LEU A 10 -14.73 0.33 -48.90
CA LEU A 10 -14.78 0.23 -47.45
C LEU A 10 -13.35 0.26 -46.88
N THR A 11 -13.00 1.33 -46.18
CA THR A 11 -11.78 1.40 -45.37
C THR A 11 -12.06 0.78 -44.00
N SER A 12 -11.46 -0.38 -43.74
CA SER A 12 -11.49 -1.01 -42.42
C SER A 12 -10.53 -0.29 -41.48
N ALA A 13 -11.06 0.47 -40.51
CA ALA A 13 -10.25 1.03 -39.44
C ALA A 13 -9.88 -0.08 -38.45
N THR A 14 -8.63 -0.52 -38.46
CA THR A 14 -8.07 -1.39 -37.42
C THR A 14 -7.79 -0.54 -36.18
N THR A 15 -8.65 -0.65 -35.17
CA THR A 15 -8.36 -0.15 -33.82
C THR A 15 -7.32 -1.05 -33.17
N THR A 16 -6.08 -0.57 -33.06
CA THR A 16 -5.06 -1.17 -32.21
C THR A 16 -5.47 -0.93 -30.75
N LEU A 17 -5.94 -1.97 -30.07
CA LEU A 17 -6.03 -1.97 -28.61
C LEU A 17 -4.59 -1.96 -28.09
N GLY A 18 -4.15 -0.80 -27.60
CA GLY A 18 -2.89 -0.71 -26.85
C GLY A 18 -2.99 -1.63 -25.64
N ASP A 19 -1.95 -2.43 -25.42
CA ASP A 19 -1.77 -3.21 -24.20
C ASP A 19 -1.63 -2.20 -23.05
N THR A 20 -2.71 -1.96 -22.32
CA THR A 20 -2.72 -1.06 -21.17
C THR A 20 -1.84 -1.71 -20.12
N THR A 21 -0.56 -1.31 -20.06
CA THR A 21 0.30 -1.66 -18.94
C THR A 21 -0.45 -1.32 -17.66
N ALA A 22 -0.64 -2.32 -16.80
CA ALA A 22 -1.34 -2.21 -15.52
C ALA A 22 -0.61 -1.23 -14.59
N GLY A 23 -0.85 0.07 -14.80
CA GLY A 23 -0.28 1.17 -14.04
C GLY A 23 -1.32 1.84 -13.15
N GLY A 24 -0.85 2.53 -12.12
CA GLY A 24 -1.69 3.39 -11.30
C GLY A 24 -2.10 4.67 -12.04
N SER A 25 -3.07 5.37 -11.48
CA SER A 25 -3.48 6.69 -11.95
C SER A 25 -4.33 7.41 -10.89
N GLU A 26 -4.50 8.71 -11.06
CA GLU A 26 -5.44 9.51 -10.25
C GLU A 26 -6.88 8.97 -10.33
N ALA A 27 -7.32 8.59 -11.52
CA ALA A 27 -8.66 8.03 -11.73
C ALA A 27 -8.84 6.65 -11.09
N ALA A 28 -7.78 5.82 -11.04
CA ALA A 28 -7.80 4.57 -10.29
C ALA A 28 -7.83 4.86 -8.78
N CYS A 29 -7.02 5.81 -8.31
CA CYS A 29 -6.95 6.19 -6.90
C CYS A 29 -8.30 6.66 -6.36
N THR A 30 -8.94 7.60 -7.04
CA THR A 30 -10.24 8.16 -6.67
C THR A 30 -11.39 7.15 -6.72
N ARG A 31 -11.28 6.10 -7.54
CA ARG A 31 -12.28 5.01 -7.64
C ARG A 31 -11.95 3.80 -6.78
N SER A 32 -10.84 3.83 -6.02
CA SER A 32 -10.43 2.72 -5.18
C SER A 32 -11.52 2.42 -4.15
N SER A 33 -12.04 1.20 -4.18
CA SER A 33 -13.04 0.72 -3.22
C SER A 33 -12.70 -0.73 -2.84
N PRO A 34 -11.91 -0.95 -1.78
CA PRO A 34 -11.56 -2.30 -1.31
C PRO A 34 -12.72 -2.99 -0.56
N SER A 35 -13.98 -2.73 -0.95
CA SER A 35 -15.19 -3.14 -0.24
C SER A 35 -15.38 -4.66 -0.18
N ASP A 36 -14.74 -5.41 -1.07
CA ASP A 36 -14.87 -6.86 -1.15
C ASP A 36 -13.81 -7.60 -0.31
N ILE A 37 -12.96 -6.87 0.42
CA ILE A 37 -11.96 -7.45 1.31
C ILE A 37 -12.58 -7.59 2.71
N PRO A 38 -12.71 -8.81 3.26
CA PRO A 38 -13.28 -9.02 4.60
C PRO A 38 -12.54 -8.21 5.67
N ASP A 39 -13.29 -7.68 6.63
CA ASP A 39 -12.75 -6.97 7.81
C ASP A 39 -11.93 -5.70 7.50
N VAL A 40 -11.99 -5.19 6.26
CA VAL A 40 -11.29 -3.99 5.82
C VAL A 40 -12.27 -2.86 5.51
N THR A 41 -12.00 -1.69 6.09
CA THR A 41 -12.71 -0.46 5.78
C THR A 41 -11.75 0.56 5.17
N LEU A 42 -12.07 1.08 3.99
CA LEU A 42 -11.38 2.23 3.41
C LEU A 42 -11.64 3.47 4.25
N THR A 43 -10.58 4.08 4.76
CA THR A 43 -10.66 5.34 5.52
C THR A 43 -10.47 6.53 4.59
N ALA A 44 -9.48 6.46 3.69
CA ALA A 44 -9.22 7.50 2.70
C ALA A 44 -8.40 6.96 1.53
N ALA A 45 -8.52 7.60 0.37
CA ALA A 45 -7.62 7.42 -0.77
C ALA A 45 -7.22 8.81 -1.28
N THR A 46 -5.91 9.08 -1.33
CA THR A 46 -5.36 10.38 -1.77
C THR A 46 -4.32 10.14 -2.85
N TYR A 47 -4.51 10.76 -4.01
CA TYR A 47 -3.53 10.72 -5.08
C TYR A 47 -2.48 11.82 -4.92
N PHE A 48 -1.21 11.45 -5.07
CA PHE A 48 -0.08 12.37 -5.10
C PHE A 48 0.53 12.35 -6.51
N PRO A 49 0.39 13.44 -7.29
CA PRO A 49 1.11 13.58 -8.55
C PRO A 49 2.62 13.53 -8.35
N ALA A 50 3.35 13.17 -9.41
CA ALA A 50 4.82 13.17 -9.38
C ALA A 50 5.36 14.54 -8.93
N ASN A 51 6.33 14.51 -8.01
CA ASN A 51 6.95 15.69 -7.38
C ASN A 51 6.02 16.54 -6.49
N ALA A 52 4.77 16.13 -6.25
CA ALA A 52 3.91 16.79 -5.28
C ALA A 52 4.56 16.75 -3.88
N ARG A 53 4.26 17.77 -3.07
CA ARG A 53 4.72 17.80 -1.69
C ARG A 53 3.98 16.74 -0.88
N VAL A 54 4.73 15.83 -0.28
CA VAL A 54 4.23 14.84 0.69
C VAL A 54 4.66 15.30 2.07
N ASP A 55 3.68 15.65 2.90
CA ASP A 55 3.88 16.09 4.28
C ASP A 55 2.92 15.34 5.20
N ILE A 56 3.42 14.25 5.77
CA ILE A 56 2.62 13.33 6.60
C ILE A 56 3.40 13.11 7.89
N THR A 57 2.72 13.30 9.01
CA THR A 57 3.29 13.12 10.35
C THR A 57 2.33 12.29 11.20
N ASN A 58 2.86 11.28 11.88
CA ASN A 58 2.19 10.55 12.95
C ASN A 58 3.15 10.41 14.17
N LEU A 59 2.69 9.76 15.25
CA LEU A 59 3.50 9.64 16.48
C LEU A 59 4.80 8.83 16.30
N TYR A 60 4.85 7.94 15.30
CA TYR A 60 5.95 7.01 15.07
C TYR A 60 6.90 7.47 13.96
N SER A 61 6.38 8.09 12.90
CA SER A 61 7.11 8.41 11.68
C SER A 61 6.61 9.71 11.05
N PHE A 62 7.49 10.38 10.31
CA PHE A 62 7.14 11.54 9.51
C PHE A 62 7.87 11.53 8.17
N ILE A 63 7.29 12.17 7.18
CA ILE A 63 7.90 12.44 5.88
C ILE A 63 7.52 13.85 5.44
N ASN A 64 8.50 14.61 4.96
CA ASN A 64 8.30 15.94 4.40
C ASN A 64 9.26 16.09 3.22
N THR A 65 8.78 15.75 2.03
CA THR A 65 9.61 15.72 0.83
C THR A 65 8.84 16.14 -0.41
N THR A 66 9.60 16.55 -1.42
CA THR A 66 9.17 16.59 -2.81
C THR A 66 9.99 15.55 -3.58
N GLY A 67 9.67 15.31 -4.86
CA GLY A 67 10.49 14.44 -5.71
C GLY A 67 10.17 12.96 -5.67
N LEU A 68 9.02 12.55 -5.11
CA LEU A 68 8.53 11.18 -5.26
C LEU A 68 7.85 10.99 -6.62
N PRO A 69 7.92 9.78 -7.22
CA PRO A 69 7.03 9.38 -8.31
C PRO A 69 5.56 9.55 -7.94
N ALA A 70 4.67 9.56 -8.94
CA ALA A 70 3.24 9.59 -8.69
C ALA A 70 2.78 8.30 -7.98
N PHE A 71 1.87 8.42 -7.03
CA PHE A 71 1.32 7.28 -6.29
C PHE A 71 -0.05 7.58 -5.68
N CYS A 72 -0.81 6.52 -5.42
CA CYS A 72 -2.01 6.57 -4.60
C CYS A 72 -1.69 6.13 -3.16
N ARG A 73 -2.03 6.97 -2.18
CA ARG A 73 -2.03 6.63 -0.76
C ARG A 73 -3.41 6.12 -0.37
N VAL A 74 -3.50 4.86 0.02
CA VAL A 74 -4.72 4.23 0.51
C VAL A 74 -4.59 3.98 2.02
N GLU A 75 -5.53 4.50 2.80
CA GLU A 75 -5.60 4.35 4.26
C GLU A 75 -6.74 3.40 4.62
N LEU A 76 -6.43 2.36 5.38
CA LEU A 76 -7.33 1.27 5.72
C LEU A 76 -7.43 1.12 7.24
N LYS A 77 -8.62 0.76 7.70
CA LYS A 77 -8.86 0.23 9.04
C LYS A 77 -9.15 -1.26 8.91
N ILE A 78 -8.33 -2.10 9.53
CA ILE A 78 -8.44 -3.56 9.47
C ILE A 78 -8.86 -4.07 10.84
N THR A 79 -10.01 -4.74 10.93
CA THR A 79 -10.46 -5.37 12.17
C THR A 79 -9.57 -6.57 12.48
N THR A 80 -8.90 -6.57 13.64
CA THR A 80 -7.98 -7.65 14.04
C THR A 80 -8.65 -8.66 14.96
N ASN A 81 -9.62 -8.21 15.76
CA ASN A 81 -10.48 -9.07 16.58
C ASN A 81 -11.84 -8.38 16.78
N ALA A 82 -12.88 -8.90 16.12
CA ALA A 82 -14.22 -8.34 16.20
C ALA A 82 -14.83 -8.43 17.61
N THR A 83 -14.59 -9.52 18.34
CA THR A 83 -15.10 -9.71 19.71
C THR A 83 -14.47 -8.73 20.69
N ALA A 84 -13.18 -8.43 20.51
CA ALA A 84 -12.47 -7.45 21.34
C ALA A 84 -12.60 -6.00 20.83
N GLY A 85 -13.20 -5.79 19.65
CA GLY A 85 -13.28 -4.48 19.00
C GLY A 85 -11.92 -3.90 18.60
N SER A 86 -10.88 -4.72 18.46
CA SER A 86 -9.52 -4.25 18.11
C SER A 86 -9.33 -4.16 16.60
N PHE A 87 -8.48 -3.22 16.19
CA PHE A 87 -8.17 -2.95 14.79
C PHE A 87 -6.76 -2.41 14.62
N ALA A 88 -6.23 -2.50 13.40
CA ALA A 88 -4.98 -1.88 13.00
C ALA A 88 -5.23 -0.90 11.85
N ASN A 89 -4.59 0.26 11.92
CA ASN A 89 -4.55 1.22 10.82
C ASN A 89 -3.41 0.82 9.89
N THR A 90 -3.69 0.73 8.60
CA THR A 90 -2.77 0.25 7.59
C THR A 90 -2.78 1.20 6.41
N GLU A 91 -1.61 1.46 5.84
CA GLU A 91 -1.50 2.20 4.59
C GLU A 91 -0.92 1.32 3.50
N VAL A 92 -1.47 1.50 2.30
CA VAL A 92 -0.98 0.90 1.06
C VAL A 92 -0.64 2.03 0.09
N TRP A 93 0.64 2.18 -0.24
CA TRP A 93 1.10 3.21 -1.18
C TRP A 93 1.39 2.55 -2.52
N LEU A 94 0.63 2.95 -3.54
CA LEU A 94 0.52 2.30 -4.84
C LEU A 94 1.10 3.23 -5.92
N PRO A 95 2.37 3.08 -6.33
CA PRO A 95 2.97 3.91 -7.36
C PRO A 95 2.30 3.69 -8.72
N ASP A 96 2.29 4.72 -9.56
CA ASP A 96 1.77 4.61 -10.92
C ASP A 96 2.60 3.61 -11.74
N ASP A 97 3.93 3.73 -11.64
CA ASP A 97 4.90 2.82 -12.24
C ASP A 97 5.18 1.63 -11.33
N TRP A 98 4.21 0.72 -11.23
CA TRP A 98 4.33 -0.46 -10.37
C TRP A 98 5.18 -1.57 -11.01
N ASN A 99 6.14 -2.09 -10.25
CA ASN A 99 7.05 -3.14 -10.70
C ASN A 99 6.46 -4.57 -10.54
N GLY A 100 5.19 -4.69 -10.17
CA GLY A 100 4.50 -5.96 -9.94
C GLY A 100 4.81 -6.63 -8.60
N ARG A 101 5.43 -5.94 -7.63
CA ARG A 101 5.86 -6.49 -6.34
C ARG A 101 5.29 -5.69 -5.18
N THR A 102 5.09 -6.34 -4.03
CA THR A 102 4.77 -5.64 -2.77
C THR A 102 5.96 -5.58 -1.84
N LEU A 103 6.05 -4.52 -1.04
CA LEU A 103 7.03 -4.38 0.04
C LEU A 103 6.30 -3.99 1.32
N THR A 104 6.37 -4.86 2.32
CA THR A 104 5.85 -4.58 3.66
C THR A 104 6.94 -3.97 4.51
N ILE A 105 6.68 -2.80 5.08
CA ILE A 105 7.57 -2.13 6.03
C ILE A 105 7.07 -2.39 7.45
N GLY A 106 7.89 -3.08 8.24
CA GLY A 106 7.65 -3.30 9.66
C GLY A 106 8.04 -2.11 10.54
N ASN A 107 7.65 -2.19 11.80
CA ASN A 107 7.98 -1.22 12.83
C ASN A 107 9.26 -1.61 13.59
N GLY A 108 9.89 -0.64 14.23
CA GLY A 108 10.99 -0.83 15.16
C GLY A 108 10.55 -0.69 16.62
N GLY A 109 11.18 -1.46 17.50
CA GLY A 109 10.93 -1.40 18.94
C GLY A 109 9.51 -1.80 19.28
N VAL A 110 8.90 -1.11 20.24
CA VAL A 110 7.49 -1.28 20.64
C VAL A 110 6.57 -0.28 19.95
N GLY A 111 6.98 0.19 18.77
CA GLY A 111 6.31 1.28 18.06
C GLY A 111 5.00 0.89 17.39
N GLY A 112 4.05 1.82 17.46
CA GLY A 112 2.75 1.75 16.82
C GLY A 112 2.53 2.99 15.94
N GLY A 113 2.68 2.81 14.64
CA GLY A 113 2.35 3.85 13.66
C GLY A 113 2.81 3.44 12.27
N VAL A 114 2.18 3.97 11.23
CA VAL A 114 2.57 3.64 9.85
C VAL A 114 3.94 4.24 9.57
N ALA A 115 4.86 3.45 9.01
CA ALA A 115 6.22 3.87 8.67
C ALA A 115 6.26 4.71 7.37
N VAL A 116 5.61 5.88 7.39
CA VAL A 116 5.42 6.76 6.22
C VAL A 116 6.74 7.22 5.58
N PHE A 117 7.80 7.38 6.39
CA PHE A 117 9.14 7.69 5.90
C PHE A 117 9.65 6.62 4.93
N ASP A 118 9.52 5.34 5.28
CA ASP A 118 10.04 4.22 4.49
C ASP A 118 9.10 3.85 3.34
N LEU A 119 7.78 4.04 3.49
CA LEU A 119 6.84 3.92 2.37
C LEU A 119 7.21 4.90 1.24
N GLY A 120 7.44 6.17 1.58
CA GLY A 120 7.83 7.19 0.60
C GLY A 120 9.30 7.12 0.20
N GLY A 121 10.21 6.76 1.10
CA GLY A 121 11.66 6.76 0.84
C GLY A 121 12.20 5.50 0.18
N ILE A 122 11.50 4.37 0.32
CA ILE A 122 11.97 3.05 -0.16
C ILE A 122 10.96 2.44 -1.13
N ALA A 123 9.70 2.27 -0.70
CA ALA A 123 8.73 1.50 -1.49
C ALA A 123 8.35 2.20 -2.80
N VAL A 124 7.82 3.43 -2.71
CA VAL A 124 7.34 4.19 -3.88
C VAL A 124 8.45 4.45 -4.92
N PRO A 125 9.66 4.95 -4.56
CA PRO A 125 10.71 5.23 -5.54
C PRO A 125 11.23 3.99 -6.27
N GLN A 126 11.07 2.80 -5.68
CA GLN A 126 11.49 1.52 -6.27
C GLN A 126 10.33 0.80 -6.99
N GLY A 127 9.15 1.43 -7.07
CA GLY A 127 7.98 0.89 -7.76
C GLY A 127 7.29 -0.25 -7.01
N PHE A 128 7.50 -0.41 -5.71
CA PHE A 128 6.75 -1.39 -4.91
C PHE A 128 5.39 -0.82 -4.49
N ALA A 129 4.38 -1.68 -4.47
CA ALA A 129 3.21 -1.43 -3.64
C ALA A 129 3.62 -1.57 -2.17
N GLY A 130 3.81 -0.44 -1.49
CA GLY A 130 4.26 -0.37 -0.11
C GLY A 130 3.11 -0.64 0.87
N ILE A 131 3.35 -1.44 1.91
CA ILE A 131 2.36 -1.77 2.95
C ILE A 131 2.99 -1.48 4.31
N SER A 132 2.32 -0.74 5.19
CA SER A 132 2.76 -0.57 6.58
C SER A 132 1.57 -0.39 7.51
N THR A 133 1.72 -0.79 8.77
CA THR A 133 0.63 -0.80 9.75
C THR A 133 1.07 -0.13 11.04
N ASN A 134 0.12 0.35 11.83
CA ASN A 134 0.39 0.85 13.16
C ASN A 134 0.51 -0.25 14.23
N THR A 135 0.58 -1.53 13.83
CA THR A 135 0.73 -2.68 14.75
C THR A 135 -0.38 -2.78 15.81
N GLY A 136 -1.55 -2.19 15.53
CA GLY A 136 -2.73 -2.25 16.42
C GLY A 136 -2.79 -1.17 17.49
N HIS A 137 -1.86 -0.20 17.51
CA HIS A 137 -1.86 0.90 18.47
C HIS A 137 -1.10 2.12 17.95
N ASN A 138 -1.10 3.23 18.69
CA ASN A 138 -0.34 4.42 18.34
C ASN A 138 0.67 4.74 19.45
N SER A 139 1.97 4.73 19.14
CA SER A 139 3.05 4.97 20.10
C SER A 139 4.34 5.35 19.38
N THR A 140 5.28 5.93 20.12
CA THR A 140 6.67 6.04 19.64
C THR A 140 7.37 4.68 19.73
N ALA A 141 8.52 4.52 19.07
CA ALA A 141 9.28 3.26 19.09
C ALA A 141 9.73 2.78 20.49
N VAL A 142 9.68 3.65 21.51
CA VAL A 142 10.14 3.39 22.88
C VAL A 142 9.02 3.47 23.92
N ASP A 143 7.80 3.82 23.51
CA ASP A 143 6.65 3.90 24.42
C ASP A 143 5.94 2.55 24.47
N GLY A 144 6.19 1.79 25.55
CA GLY A 144 5.56 0.51 25.83
C GLY A 144 4.33 0.59 26.72
N SER A 145 3.80 1.78 27.01
CA SER A 145 2.66 1.95 27.95
C SER A 145 1.38 1.26 27.49
N TRP A 146 1.27 0.97 26.19
CA TRP A 146 0.17 0.20 25.60
C TRP A 146 0.19 -1.29 25.97
N ALA A 147 1.36 -1.84 26.30
CA ALA A 147 1.59 -3.24 26.62
C ALA A 147 1.43 -3.49 28.13
N GLY A 148 0.19 -3.41 28.62
CA GLY A 148 -0.17 -3.62 30.03
C GLY A 148 -0.75 -5.02 30.32
N PRO A 149 -0.77 -5.45 31.59
CA PRO A 149 -1.51 -6.63 32.00
C PRO A 149 -2.98 -6.47 31.59
N HIS A 150 -3.58 -7.54 31.04
CA HIS A 150 -4.94 -7.60 30.48
C HIS A 150 -5.13 -6.92 29.11
N ASN A 151 -4.07 -6.46 28.44
CA ASN A 151 -4.13 -6.01 27.05
C ASN A 151 -3.57 -7.04 26.05
N ASP A 152 -3.96 -8.30 26.24
CA ASP A 152 -3.45 -9.43 25.44
C ASP A 152 -3.72 -9.24 23.95
N ASN A 153 -4.82 -8.59 23.57
CA ASN A 153 -5.12 -8.31 22.16
C ASN A 153 -4.13 -7.34 21.53
N ALA A 154 -3.73 -6.26 22.22
CA ALA A 154 -2.74 -5.34 21.68
C ALA A 154 -1.36 -6.01 21.56
N ILE A 155 -1.00 -6.87 22.51
CA ILE A 155 0.25 -7.65 22.47
C ILE A 155 0.23 -8.64 21.30
N VAL A 156 -0.89 -9.32 21.05
CA VAL A 156 -1.07 -10.23 19.91
C VAL A 156 -1.03 -9.46 18.57
N ASP A 157 -1.68 -8.30 18.51
CA ASP A 157 -1.67 -7.43 17.33
C ASP A 157 -0.25 -6.97 16.98
N TRP A 158 0.47 -6.44 17.97
CA TRP A 158 1.85 -6.01 17.81
C TRP A 158 2.79 -7.16 17.48
N GLY A 159 2.62 -8.31 18.15
CA GLY A 159 3.51 -9.46 18.01
C GLY A 159 3.44 -10.12 16.64
N TRP A 160 2.26 -10.20 16.01
CA TRP A 160 2.13 -10.77 14.67
C TRP A 160 0.85 -10.41 13.92
N ARG A 161 -0.30 -10.30 14.60
CA ARG A 161 -1.61 -10.36 13.95
C ARG A 161 -1.90 -9.13 13.09
N ALA A 162 -1.56 -7.93 13.56
CA ALA A 162 -1.78 -6.71 12.80
C ALA A 162 -0.96 -6.73 11.49
N VAL A 163 0.33 -7.06 11.56
CA VAL A 163 1.20 -7.13 10.39
C VAL A 163 0.70 -8.19 9.41
N HIS A 164 0.37 -9.40 9.88
CA HIS A 164 -0.13 -10.47 9.03
C HIS A 164 -1.39 -10.06 8.26
N LEU A 165 -2.41 -9.55 8.95
CA LEU A 165 -3.66 -9.11 8.32
C LEU A 165 -3.45 -7.93 7.37
N SER A 166 -2.53 -7.01 7.70
CA SER A 166 -2.17 -5.88 6.85
C SER A 166 -1.52 -6.33 5.54
N VAL A 167 -0.68 -7.36 5.58
CA VAL A 167 -0.06 -7.94 4.37
C VAL A 167 -1.12 -8.56 3.46
N LEU A 168 -2.06 -9.33 4.04
CA LEU A 168 -3.14 -9.96 3.27
C LEU A 168 -4.03 -8.90 2.60
N ALA A 169 -4.50 -7.92 3.38
CA ALA A 169 -5.30 -6.82 2.88
C ALA A 169 -4.55 -6.00 1.82
N GLY A 170 -3.28 -5.63 2.08
CA GLY A 170 -2.50 -4.83 1.16
C GLY A 170 -2.19 -5.54 -0.17
N LYS A 171 -1.94 -6.85 -0.15
CA LYS A 171 -1.82 -7.65 -1.38
C LYS A 171 -3.13 -7.68 -2.18
N ALA A 172 -4.27 -7.84 -1.50
CA ALA A 172 -5.58 -7.82 -2.14
C ALA A 172 -5.92 -6.44 -2.72
N VAL A 173 -5.62 -5.36 -2.00
CA VAL A 173 -5.77 -3.98 -2.50
C VAL A 173 -4.90 -3.76 -3.74
N ALA A 174 -3.62 -4.16 -3.71
CA ALA A 174 -2.75 -4.04 -4.88
C ALA A 174 -3.29 -4.85 -6.07
N ALA A 175 -3.76 -6.08 -5.83
CA ALA A 175 -4.32 -6.92 -6.88
C ALA A 175 -5.58 -6.30 -7.53
N GLN A 176 -6.47 -5.72 -6.72
CA GLN A 176 -7.66 -5.03 -7.21
C GLN A 176 -7.30 -3.73 -7.94
N TYR A 177 -6.37 -2.94 -7.39
CA TYR A 177 -5.98 -1.64 -7.94
C TYR A 177 -5.29 -1.75 -9.30
N TYR A 178 -4.36 -2.69 -9.44
CA TYR A 178 -3.63 -2.89 -10.71
C TYR A 178 -4.28 -3.93 -11.63
N HIS A 179 -5.42 -4.51 -11.23
CA HIS A 179 -6.05 -5.63 -11.94
C HIS A 179 -5.10 -6.82 -12.21
N GLN A 180 -4.09 -6.99 -11.36
CA GLN A 180 -3.05 -8.00 -11.50
C GLN A 180 -2.48 -8.37 -10.13
N ALA A 181 -2.42 -9.66 -9.83
CA ALA A 181 -1.82 -10.15 -8.58
C ALA A 181 -0.32 -9.78 -8.48
N PRO A 182 0.18 -9.43 -7.28
CA PRO A 182 1.61 -9.24 -7.07
C PRO A 182 2.41 -10.51 -7.38
N LYS A 183 3.50 -10.38 -8.15
CA LYS A 183 4.37 -11.49 -8.56
C LYS A 183 5.30 -11.97 -7.45
N LYS A 184 5.71 -11.05 -6.57
CA LYS A 184 6.60 -11.29 -5.42
C LYS A 184 6.21 -10.37 -4.28
N SER A 185 6.47 -10.82 -3.05
CA SER A 185 6.27 -10.04 -1.84
C SER A 185 7.57 -10.00 -1.05
N TYR A 186 7.86 -8.84 -0.48
CA TYR A 186 9.05 -8.60 0.32
C TYR A 186 8.62 -7.99 1.65
N TYR A 187 9.43 -8.21 2.67
CA TYR A 187 9.30 -7.60 3.98
C TYR A 187 10.62 -6.92 4.32
N ALA A 188 10.56 -5.65 4.73
CA ALA A 188 11.67 -4.91 5.29
C ALA A 188 11.38 -4.65 6.77
N GLY A 189 12.23 -5.19 7.64
CA GLY A 189 12.22 -4.92 9.07
C GLY A 189 13.48 -4.16 9.47
N CYS A 190 13.32 -3.11 10.28
CA CYS A 190 14.41 -2.30 10.79
C CYS A 190 14.35 -2.27 12.32
N SER A 191 15.32 -2.90 13.00
CA SER A 191 15.46 -2.71 14.46
C SER A 191 15.85 -1.26 14.75
N THR A 192 15.21 -0.61 15.72
CA THR A 192 15.46 0.78 16.10
C THR A 192 16.89 0.92 16.64
N GLY A 193 17.80 1.52 15.85
CA GLY A 193 19.18 1.70 16.28
C GLY A 193 20.04 2.51 15.31
N SER A 194 19.98 3.84 15.46
CA SER A 194 21.03 4.83 15.14
C SER A 194 21.76 4.71 13.79
N LYS A 195 21.48 5.64 12.86
CA LYS A 195 22.28 6.09 11.68
C LYS A 195 22.81 5.02 10.69
N LYS A 196 22.74 3.73 10.98
CA LYS A 196 23.12 2.58 10.14
C LYS A 196 22.26 1.36 10.51
N SER A 197 20.94 1.52 10.54
CA SER A 197 20.07 0.39 10.86
C SER A 197 20.29 -0.73 9.83
N LYS A 198 20.56 -1.94 10.32
CA LYS A 198 20.55 -3.15 9.48
C LYS A 198 19.10 -3.48 9.15
N CYS A 199 18.61 -2.93 8.04
CA CYS A 199 17.34 -3.37 7.46
C CYS A 199 17.54 -4.77 6.88
N SER A 200 16.76 -5.75 7.35
CA SER A 200 16.70 -7.05 6.70
C SER A 200 15.57 -7.02 5.67
N LEU A 201 15.90 -7.37 4.43
CA LEU A 201 14.91 -7.65 3.39
C LEU A 201 14.73 -9.15 3.30
N THR A 202 13.55 -9.64 3.64
CA THR A 202 13.17 -11.04 3.42
C THR A 202 12.18 -11.09 2.26
N ALA A 203 12.48 -11.92 1.26
CA ALA A 203 11.53 -12.20 0.19
C ALA A 203 10.65 -13.37 0.61
N SER A 204 9.33 -13.19 0.59
CA SER A 204 8.37 -14.28 0.77
C SER A 204 7.66 -14.57 -0.55
N THR A 205 7.75 -15.81 -0.99
CA THR A 205 6.96 -16.34 -2.10
C THR A 205 5.81 -17.15 -1.54
N GLU A 206 4.90 -16.49 -0.83
CA GLU A 206 3.62 -17.12 -0.49
C GLU A 206 2.50 -16.34 -1.18
N SER A 207 1.87 -17.07 -2.10
CA SER A 207 0.69 -16.73 -2.89
C SER A 207 -0.54 -16.60 -2.00
#